data_AF-E3ZML0-F1
#
_entry.id   AF-E3ZML0-F1
#
_cell.length_a   1.000
_cell.length_b   1.000
_cell.length_c   1.000
_cell.angle_alpha   90.00
_cell.angle_beta   90.00
_cell.angle_gamma   90.00
#
_symmetry.space_group_name_H-M   'P 1'
#
loop_
_entity.id
_entity.type
_entity.pdbx_description
1 polymer ?
#
loop_
_entity_poly.entity_id
_entity_poly.type
_entity_poly.pdbx_seq_one_letter_code
_entity_poly.pdbx_strand_id
1 'polypeptide(L)'
;MNTISKLKQVMLEFDCPIPSRASVSEIEKFKEWAVEKFGEKVPWEKYIPFLEEVNSIEFNGIFLYGIDPNDSNLDIIENNEI
;
A
#
# COMPACT_ATOMS: atom_id res chain seq x y z
N MET A 1 6.02 -15.73 13.76
CA MET A 1 6.47 -15.39 12.39
C MET A 1 5.30 -14.67 11.71
N ASN A 2 5.44 -13.37 11.43
CA ASN A 2 4.36 -12.54 10.85
C ASN A 2 4.22 -12.83 9.33
N THR A 3 3.00 -12.84 8.79
CA THR A 3 2.68 -13.07 7.37
C THR A 3 3.51 -12.18 6.44
N ILE A 4 3.71 -10.91 6.80
CA ILE A 4 4.51 -9.99 5.98
C ILE A 4 5.99 -10.38 5.97
N SER A 5 6.54 -10.91 7.06
CA SER A 5 7.93 -11.39 7.09
C SER A 5 8.15 -12.58 6.16
N LYS A 6 7.16 -13.49 6.05
CA LYS A 6 7.21 -14.60 5.08
C LYS A 6 7.11 -14.10 3.65
N LEU A 7 6.22 -13.15 3.39
CA LEU A 7 6.09 -12.53 2.08
C LEU A 7 7.39 -11.83 1.67
N LYS A 8 8.05 -11.13 2.61
CA LYS A 8 9.39 -10.55 2.41
C LYS A 8 10.42 -11.56 1.94
N GLN A 9 10.44 -12.75 2.53
CA GLN A 9 11.36 -13.80 2.09
C GLN A 9 11.02 -14.31 0.68
N VAL A 10 9.74 -14.62 0.44
CA VAL A 10 9.31 -15.11 -0.87
C VAL A 10 9.59 -14.10 -1.97
N MET A 11 9.22 -12.83 -1.82
CA MET A 11 9.44 -11.82 -2.87
C MET A 11 10.93 -11.60 -3.19
N LEU A 12 11.81 -11.71 -2.18
CA LEU A 12 13.26 -11.67 -2.37
C LEU A 12 13.78 -12.87 -3.18
N GLU A 13 13.18 -14.06 -3.06
CA GLU A 13 13.55 -15.24 -3.87
C GLU A 13 13.28 -15.04 -5.37
N PHE A 14 12.40 -14.11 -5.74
CA PHE A 14 12.02 -13.78 -7.11
C PHE A 14 12.59 -12.43 -7.59
N ASP A 15 13.59 -11.87 -6.90
CA ASP A 15 14.18 -10.56 -7.21
C ASP A 15 13.15 -9.41 -7.30
N CYS A 16 12.03 -9.54 -6.58
CA CYS A 16 10.98 -8.53 -6.50
C CYS A 16 11.11 -7.80 -5.16
N PRO A 17 11.78 -6.63 -5.11
CA PRO A 17 12.00 -5.94 -3.86
C PRO A 17 10.67 -5.44 -3.29
N ILE A 18 10.48 -5.64 -1.98
CA ILE A 18 9.29 -5.12 -1.30
C ILE A 18 9.40 -3.61 -1.11
N PRO A 19 8.33 -2.86 -1.45
CA PRO A 19 8.25 -1.44 -1.16
C PRO A 19 8.48 -1.13 0.32
N SER A 20 9.24 -0.09 0.58
CA SER A 20 9.43 0.46 1.93
C SER A 20 8.08 0.79 2.57
N ARG A 21 8.00 0.74 3.89
CA ARG A 21 6.84 1.24 4.64
C ARG A 21 6.53 2.70 4.32
N ALA A 22 5.25 3.07 4.44
CA ALA A 22 4.84 4.46 4.41
C ALA A 22 5.31 5.21 5.67
N SER A 23 5.62 6.48 5.50
CA SER A 23 5.91 7.41 6.58
C SER A 23 4.63 7.89 7.26
N VAL A 24 4.78 8.43 8.48
CA VAL A 24 3.65 8.97 9.26
C VAL A 24 2.95 10.10 8.48
N SER A 25 3.71 10.99 7.87
CA SER A 25 3.15 12.12 7.11
C SER A 25 2.42 11.67 5.84
N GLU A 26 2.87 10.61 5.17
CA GLU A 26 2.16 10.00 4.04
C GLU A 26 0.84 9.39 4.50
N ILE A 27 0.85 8.67 5.62
CA ILE A 27 -0.35 8.06 6.20
C ILE A 27 -1.37 9.11 6.64
N GLU A 28 -0.93 10.23 7.23
CA GLU A 28 -1.82 11.34 7.61
C GLU A 28 -2.49 11.98 6.39
N LYS A 29 -1.71 12.31 5.35
CA LYS A 29 -2.25 12.82 4.08
C LYS A 29 -3.23 11.85 3.42
N PHE A 30 -2.90 10.56 3.43
CA PHE A 30 -3.79 9.51 2.91
C PHE A 30 -5.10 9.43 3.69
N LYS A 31 -5.06 9.54 5.03
CA LYS A 31 -6.27 9.56 5.86
C LYS A 31 -7.18 10.73 5.53
N GLU A 32 -6.61 11.93 5.41
CA GLU A 32 -7.36 13.14 5.02
C GLU A 32 -8.05 12.95 3.66
N TRP A 33 -7.28 12.52 2.65
CA TRP A 33 -7.80 12.24 1.31
C TRP A 33 -8.90 11.17 1.33
N ALA A 34 -8.68 10.04 1.99
CA ALA A 34 -9.64 8.93 1.96
C ALA A 34 -10.93 9.26 2.72
N VAL A 35 -10.86 10.05 3.81
CA VAL A 35 -12.06 10.54 4.50
C VAL A 35 -12.83 11.49 3.61
N GLU A 36 -12.15 12.37 2.86
CA GLU A 36 -12.81 13.26 1.89
C GLU A 36 -13.54 12.47 0.79
N LYS A 37 -12.94 11.40 0.27
CA LYS A 37 -13.48 10.62 -0.85
C LYS A 37 -14.52 9.57 -0.44
N PHE A 38 -14.27 8.87 0.66
CA PHE A 38 -15.03 7.67 1.06
C PHE A 38 -15.76 7.82 2.40
N GLY A 39 -15.55 8.93 3.11
CA GLY A 39 -16.04 9.14 4.47
C GLY A 39 -15.29 8.33 5.52
N GLU A 40 -15.84 8.26 6.74
CA GLU A 40 -15.13 7.69 7.90
C GLU A 40 -15.09 6.14 7.94
N LYS A 41 -15.70 5.45 6.97
CA LYS A 41 -15.88 3.98 7.00
C LYS A 41 -14.67 3.17 6.51
N VAL A 42 -13.52 3.80 6.33
CA VAL A 42 -12.30 3.12 5.90
C VAL A 42 -11.78 2.22 7.03
N PRO A 43 -11.34 0.98 6.75
CA PRO A 43 -10.90 0.02 7.77
C PRO A 43 -9.48 0.33 8.29
N TRP A 44 -9.33 1.48 8.96
CA TRP A 44 -8.06 2.01 9.45
C TRP A 44 -7.27 1.01 10.30
N GLU A 45 -7.96 0.30 11.18
CA GLU A 45 -7.37 -0.67 12.10
C GLU A 45 -6.66 -1.83 11.40
N LYS A 46 -7.01 -2.11 10.14
CA LYS A 46 -6.40 -3.19 9.35
C LYS A 46 -5.42 -2.65 8.32
N TYR A 47 -5.73 -1.52 7.70
CA TYR A 47 -4.96 -1.02 6.57
C TYR A 47 -3.76 -0.19 6.99
N ILE A 48 -3.83 0.56 8.09
CA ILE A 48 -2.67 1.33 8.58
C ILE A 48 -1.51 0.43 9.01
N PRO A 49 -1.73 -0.64 9.81
CA PRO A 49 -0.63 -1.55 10.16
C PRO A 49 0.02 -2.24 8.95
N PHE A 50 -0.73 -2.41 7.85
CA PHE A 50 -0.18 -2.89 6.59
C PHE A 50 0.80 -1.86 6.01
N LEU A 51 0.35 -0.62 5.80
CA LEU A 51 1.15 0.47 5.24
C LEU A 51 2.42 0.79 6.07
N GLU A 52 2.32 0.68 7.40
CA GLU A 52 3.44 0.88 8.33
C GLU A 52 4.52 -0.21 8.24
N GLU A 53 4.17 -1.39 7.70
CA GLU A 53 5.07 -2.53 7.55
C GLU A 53 5.61 -2.66 6.11
N VAL A 54 4.76 -2.41 5.11
CA VAL A 54 5.05 -2.36 3.67
C VAL A 54 4.06 -1.42 2.98
N ASN A 55 4.51 -0.48 2.14
CA ASN A 55 3.58 0.48 1.53
C ASN A 55 2.64 -0.19 0.52
N SER A 56 3.13 -1.12 -0.30
CA SER A 56 2.33 -1.84 -1.29
C SER A 56 2.87 -3.25 -1.52
N ILE A 57 2.07 -4.11 -2.15
CA ILE A 57 2.47 -5.44 -2.61
C ILE A 57 2.04 -5.61 -4.06
N GLU A 58 2.99 -5.97 -4.90
CA GLU A 58 2.75 -6.48 -6.24
C GLU A 58 3.51 -7.80 -6.36
N PHE A 59 2.79 -8.91 -6.36
CA PHE A 59 3.43 -10.21 -6.46
C PHE A 59 2.49 -11.27 -7.03
N ASN A 60 2.94 -11.98 -8.06
CA ASN A 60 2.23 -13.12 -8.66
C ASN A 60 0.76 -12.82 -9.02
N GLY A 61 0.51 -11.65 -9.61
CA GLY A 61 -0.83 -11.20 -10.00
C GLY A 61 -1.71 -10.67 -8.85
N ILE A 62 -1.19 -10.61 -7.63
CA ILE A 62 -1.84 -9.97 -6.49
C ILE A 62 -1.33 -8.53 -6.36
N PHE A 63 -2.26 -7.59 -6.29
CA PHE A 63 -2.00 -6.17 -6.08
C PHE A 63 -2.68 -5.70 -4.78
N LEU A 64 -1.87 -5.24 -3.84
CA LEU A 64 -2.33 -4.47 -2.68
C LEU A 64 -1.73 -3.08 -2.81
N TYR A 65 -2.59 -2.13 -3.14
CA TYR A 65 -2.18 -0.75 -3.38
C TYR A 65 -1.65 -0.10 -2.10
N GLY A 66 -0.84 0.94 -2.30
CA GLY A 66 -0.23 1.72 -1.23
C GLY A 66 -0.53 3.19 -1.37
N ILE A 67 0.29 4.00 -0.73
CA ILE A 67 0.28 5.44 -0.88
C ILE A 67 1.33 5.81 -1.93
N ASP A 68 0.93 6.51 -2.99
CA ASP A 68 1.87 7.22 -3.86
C ASP A 68 2.00 8.67 -3.36
N PRO A 69 3.15 9.06 -2.77
CA PRO A 69 3.33 10.41 -2.25
C PRO A 69 3.45 11.49 -3.33
N ASN A 70 3.66 11.11 -4.59
CA ASN A 70 3.82 12.03 -5.71
C ASN A 70 2.55 12.20 -6.53
N ASP A 71 1.54 11.35 -6.33
CA ASP A 71 0.26 11.44 -7.00
C ASP A 71 -0.72 12.27 -6.17
N SER A 72 -1.03 13.47 -6.64
CA SER A 72 -2.02 14.36 -6.02
C SER A 72 -3.47 13.88 -6.17
N ASN A 73 -3.72 12.84 -6.97
CA ASN A 73 -5.03 12.20 -7.11
C ASN A 73 -5.11 10.81 -6.46
N LEU A 74 -4.00 10.13 -6.16
CA LEU A 74 -3.99 8.74 -5.67
C LEU A 74 -4.98 7.85 -6.45
N ASP A 75 -5.13 8.13 -7.75
CA ASP A 75 -6.06 7.40 -8.59
C ASP A 75 -5.45 6.03 -8.85
N ILE A 76 -6.28 5.01 -8.70
CA ILE A 76 -5.97 3.63 -9.07
C ILE A 76 -5.40 3.68 -10.49
N ILE A 77 -4.12 3.35 -10.64
CA ILE A 77 -3.51 3.22 -11.97
C ILE A 77 -4.37 2.23 -12.75
N GLU A 78 -5.06 2.73 -13.79
CA GLU A 78 -5.59 1.91 -14.87
C GLU A 78 -4.40 1.23 -15.55
N ASN A 79 -3.96 0.10 -15.00
CA ASN A 79 -3.11 -0.80 -15.75
C ASN A 79 -4.01 -1.52 -16.76
N ASN A 80 -4.20 -0.89 -17.92
CA ASN A 80 -4.28 -1.51 -19.25
C ASN A 80 -4.61 -0.45 -20.32
N GLU A 81 -3.61 0.28 -20.80
CA GLU A 81 -3.59 0.57 -22.24
C GLU A 81 -3.01 -0.67 -22.93
N ILE A 82 -3.89 -1.41 -23.61
CA ILE A 82 -3.55 -2.50 -24.55
C ILE A 82 -3.11 -1.88 -25.86
#